data_AF-A0A3D0DAG0-F1
#
_entry.id   AF-A0A3D0DAG0-F1
#
_cell.length_a   1.000
_cell.length_b   1.000
_cell.length_c   1.000
_cell.angle_alpha   90.00
_cell.angle_beta   90.00
_cell.angle_gamma   90.00
#
_symmetry.space_group_name_H-M   'P 1'
#
loop_
_entity.id
_entity.type
_entity.pdbx_description
1 polymer ?
#
loop_
_entity_poly.entity_id
_entity_poly.type
_entity_poly.pdbx_seq_one_letter_code
_entity_poly.pdbx_strand_id
1 'polypeptide(L)'
;MSRSPRSRLADADSADESLIRTGDLQRVSAQVLSRLDPSAKDADLVVGSPVQADLRKVHSHGVLLLPSYVSRLQMGGANPRPQVRVVRETAAVPLEGDGSMGQAVAKEVMALAGKLRCAR
;
A
#
# COMPACT_ATOMS: atom_id res chain seq x y z
N MET A 1 -36.62 35.19 21.93
CA MET A 1 -36.38 33.75 22.19
C MET A 1 -36.98 32.97 21.02
N SER A 2 -36.16 32.61 20.04
CA SER A 2 -36.57 31.77 18.90
C SER A 2 -35.43 30.80 18.64
N ARG A 3 -35.69 29.50 18.82
CA ARG A 3 -34.88 28.44 18.23
C ARG A 3 -35.84 27.44 17.59
N SER A 4 -35.74 27.41 16.28
CA SER A 4 -36.40 26.50 15.34
C SER A 4 -36.23 25.03 15.74
N PRO A 5 -37.24 24.15 15.53
CA PRO A 5 -37.10 22.73 15.79
C PRO A 5 -36.25 22.13 14.66
N ARG A 6 -35.01 21.75 14.96
CA ARG A 6 -34.23 20.87 14.08
C ARG A 6 -34.92 19.51 14.07
N SER A 7 -35.69 19.29 13.00
CA SER A 7 -36.23 18.02 12.59
C SER A 7 -35.13 16.98 12.47
N ARG A 8 -35.30 15.88 13.23
CA ARG A 8 -34.82 14.52 12.96
C ARG A 8 -33.86 14.38 11.76
N LEU A 9 -32.57 14.43 12.05
CA LEU A 9 -31.63 13.57 11.35
C LEU A 9 -31.78 12.21 12.02
N ALA A 10 -32.63 11.38 11.42
CA ALA A 10 -32.80 9.99 11.82
C ALA A 10 -31.47 9.25 11.57
N ASP A 11 -30.97 8.63 12.63
CA ASP A 11 -30.30 7.32 12.67
C ASP A 11 -29.75 6.82 11.32
N ALA A 12 -28.53 7.25 11.00
CA ALA A 12 -27.71 6.61 9.99
C ALA A 12 -26.53 5.95 10.70
N ASP A 13 -26.77 4.96 11.56
CA ASP A 13 -25.64 4.17 12.10
C ASP A 13 -26.05 2.78 12.61
N SER A 14 -25.84 1.78 11.77
CA SER A 14 -25.22 0.53 12.16
C SER A 14 -24.70 -0.13 10.89
N ALA A 15 -23.60 0.40 10.37
CA ALA A 15 -22.77 -0.42 9.51
C ALA A 15 -22.33 -1.64 10.34
N ASP A 16 -22.51 -2.85 9.80
CA ASP A 16 -21.97 -4.06 10.42
C ASP A 16 -20.44 -4.01 10.31
N GLU A 17 -19.81 -3.34 11.28
CA GLU A 17 -18.36 -3.19 11.36
C GLU A 17 -17.77 -4.46 11.95
N SER A 18 -17.02 -5.19 11.13
CA SER A 18 -16.32 -6.40 11.56
C SER A 18 -14.83 -6.13 11.75
N LEU A 19 -14.29 -6.54 12.89
CA LEU A 19 -12.86 -6.48 13.16
C LEU A 19 -12.15 -7.67 12.52
N ILE A 20 -11.17 -7.38 11.66
CA ILE A 20 -10.33 -8.39 11.03
C ILE A 20 -8.95 -8.33 11.68
N ARG A 21 -8.40 -9.50 12.06
CA ARG A 21 -7.02 -9.59 12.55
C ARG A 21 -6.07 -9.11 11.46
N THR A 22 -5.09 -8.28 11.81
CA THR A 22 -4.10 -7.72 10.87
C THR A 22 -3.42 -8.78 10.02
N GLY A 23 -3.02 -9.91 10.63
CA GLY A 23 -2.39 -11.01 9.92
C GLY A 23 -3.31 -11.67 8.89
N ASP A 24 -4.60 -11.78 9.18
CA ASP A 24 -5.59 -12.31 8.24
C ASP A 24 -5.84 -11.32 7.09
N LEU A 25 -5.95 -10.03 7.40
CA LEU A 25 -6.12 -8.98 6.40
C LEU A 25 -4.94 -8.95 5.43
N GLN A 26 -3.71 -8.94 5.94
CA GLN A 26 -2.50 -8.96 5.13
C GLN A 26 -2.41 -10.22 4.25
N ARG A 27 -2.66 -11.40 4.84
CA ARG A 27 -2.62 -12.68 4.12
C ARG A 27 -3.62 -12.71 2.97
N VAL A 28 -4.87 -12.32 3.22
CA VAL A 28 -5.92 -12.33 2.19
C VAL A 28 -5.61 -11.31 1.11
N SER A 29 -5.17 -10.10 1.46
CA SER A 29 -4.76 -9.10 0.46
C SER A 29 -3.59 -9.59 -0.40
N ALA A 30 -2.58 -10.23 0.19
CA ALA A 30 -1.45 -10.79 -0.56
C ALA A 30 -1.90 -11.91 -1.52
N GLN A 31 -2.83 -12.78 -1.08
CA GLN A 31 -3.42 -13.83 -1.92
C GLN A 31 -4.21 -13.28 -3.11
N VAL A 32 -4.83 -12.10 -2.97
CA VAL A 32 -5.48 -11.42 -4.09
C VAL A 32 -4.42 -10.98 -5.11
N LEU A 33 -3.36 -10.31 -4.67
CA LEU A 33 -2.30 -9.87 -5.59
C LEU A 33 -1.55 -11.03 -6.24
N SER A 34 -1.35 -12.15 -5.54
CA SER A 34 -0.63 -13.31 -6.08
C SER A 34 -1.30 -13.93 -7.31
N ARG A 35 -2.60 -13.64 -7.55
CA ARG A 35 -3.31 -14.04 -8.77
C ARG A 35 -2.87 -13.28 -10.02
N LEU A 36 -2.10 -12.20 -9.85
CA LEU A 36 -1.61 -11.32 -10.92
C LEU A 36 -0.11 -11.52 -11.16
N ASP A 37 0.42 -12.67 -10.75
CA ASP A 37 1.80 -13.12 -10.94
C ASP A 37 2.94 -12.30 -10.26
N PRO A 38 2.74 -11.54 -9.16
CA PRO A 38 3.89 -11.00 -8.43
C PRO A 38 4.66 -12.11 -7.71
N SER A 39 5.91 -11.84 -7.32
CA SER A 39 6.60 -12.69 -6.36
C SER A 39 5.89 -12.63 -5.00
N ALA A 40 5.97 -13.69 -4.18
CA ALA A 40 5.38 -13.69 -2.83
C ALA A 40 5.88 -12.51 -1.98
N LYS A 41 7.19 -12.22 -2.08
CA LYS A 41 7.83 -11.10 -1.41
C LYS A 41 7.27 -9.74 -1.85
N ASP A 42 6.98 -9.57 -3.13
CA ASP A 42 6.45 -8.31 -3.67
C ASP A 42 4.96 -8.15 -3.35
N ALA A 43 4.18 -9.24 -3.40
CA ALA A 43 2.81 -9.23 -2.95
C ALA A 43 2.72 -8.77 -1.49
N ASP A 44 3.50 -9.38 -0.60
CA ASP A 44 3.57 -9.02 0.82
C ASP A 44 4.03 -7.57 1.03
N LEU A 45 5.02 -7.13 0.25
CA LEU A 45 5.53 -5.76 0.32
C LEU A 45 4.47 -4.73 -0.06
N VAL A 46 3.74 -4.97 -1.15
CA VAL A 46 2.71 -4.06 -1.66
C VAL A 46 1.53 -3.97 -0.69
N VAL A 47 1.10 -5.09 -0.08
CA VAL A 47 -0.02 -5.07 0.88
C VAL A 47 0.38 -4.63 2.29
N GLY A 48 1.66 -4.67 2.63
CA GLY A 48 2.15 -4.24 3.93
C GLY A 48 1.85 -2.77 4.21
N SER A 49 2.06 -1.87 3.24
CA SER A 49 1.85 -0.43 3.47
C SER A 49 0.38 -0.04 3.65
N PRO A 50 -0.59 -0.55 2.85
CA PRO A 50 -2.00 -0.32 3.09
C PRO A 50 -2.50 -0.88 4.43
N VAL A 51 -2.08 -2.10 4.81
CA VAL A 51 -2.46 -2.67 6.11
C VAL A 51 -1.95 -1.82 7.27
N GLN A 52 -0.72 -1.29 7.17
CA GLN A 52 -0.17 -0.36 8.15
C GLN A 52 -0.91 0.98 8.17
N ALA A 53 -1.42 1.45 7.04
CA ALA A 53 -2.23 2.67 6.99
C ALA A 53 -3.57 2.48 7.70
N ASP A 54 -4.23 1.33 7.55
CA ASP A 54 -5.45 0.99 8.29
C ASP A 54 -5.20 0.91 9.80
N LEU A 55 -4.09 0.31 10.24
CA LEU A 55 -3.69 0.30 11.66
C LEU A 55 -3.48 1.71 12.24
N ARG A 56 -3.05 2.65 11.39
CA ARG A 56 -2.87 4.06 11.75
C ARG A 56 -4.15 4.90 11.59
N LYS A 57 -5.28 4.27 11.26
CA LYS A 57 -6.58 4.92 10.99
C LYS A 57 -6.54 5.90 9.81
N VAL A 58 -5.66 5.65 8.84
CA VAL A 58 -5.55 6.42 7.59
C VAL A 58 -6.17 5.60 6.45
N HIS A 59 -7.48 5.35 6.56
CA HIS A 59 -8.21 4.42 5.68
C HIS A 59 -8.18 4.80 4.19
N SER A 60 -8.04 6.09 3.87
CA SER A 60 -7.87 6.56 2.49
C SER A 60 -6.62 6.01 1.79
N HIS A 61 -5.64 5.54 2.57
CA HIS A 61 -4.41 4.90 2.09
C HIS A 61 -4.34 3.41 2.49
N GLY A 62 -5.44 2.87 3.04
CA GLY A 62 -5.57 1.51 3.55
C GLY A 62 -5.87 0.47 2.47
N VAL A 63 -6.32 -0.71 2.89
CA VAL A 63 -6.69 -1.84 2.02
C VAL A 63 -7.82 -1.48 1.06
N LEU A 64 -8.55 -0.40 1.30
CA LEU A 64 -9.49 0.21 0.35
C LEU A 64 -8.85 0.46 -1.04
N LEU A 65 -7.54 0.66 -1.13
CA LEU A 65 -6.82 0.86 -2.39
C LEU A 65 -6.52 -0.44 -3.17
N LEU A 66 -6.70 -1.61 -2.56
CA LEU A 66 -6.39 -2.91 -3.18
C LEU A 66 -7.06 -3.11 -4.55
N PRO A 67 -8.35 -2.75 -4.76
CA PRO A 67 -8.97 -2.84 -6.08
C PRO A 67 -8.26 -2.00 -7.15
N SER A 68 -7.78 -0.80 -6.81
CA SER A 68 -7.02 0.05 -7.73
C SER A 68 -5.66 -0.58 -8.07
N TYR A 69 -5.01 -1.24 -7.12
CA TYR A 69 -3.75 -1.95 -7.37
C TYR A 69 -3.96 -3.14 -8.30
N VAL A 70 -5.02 -3.92 -8.05
CA VAL A 70 -5.43 -5.03 -8.92
C VAL A 70 -5.71 -4.54 -10.34
N SER A 71 -6.54 -3.50 -10.48
CA SER A 71 -6.86 -2.90 -11.79
C SER A 71 -5.60 -2.45 -12.52
N ARG A 72 -4.68 -1.77 -11.82
CA ARG A 72 -3.42 -1.29 -12.43
C ARG A 72 -2.55 -2.44 -12.95
N LEU A 73 -2.42 -3.53 -12.20
CA LEU A 73 -1.68 -4.72 -12.63
C LEU A 73 -2.36 -5.42 -13.82
N GLN A 74 -3.68 -5.56 -13.78
CA GLN A 74 -4.47 -6.16 -14.88
C GLN A 74 -4.34 -5.37 -16.19
N MET A 75 -4.29 -4.05 -16.11
CA MET A 75 -4.12 -3.17 -17.27
C MET A 75 -2.66 -3.02 -17.73
N GLY A 76 -1.71 -3.73 -17.10
CA GLY A 76 -0.27 -3.59 -17.42
C GLY A 76 0.32 -2.23 -17.00
N GLY A 77 -0.37 -1.46 -16.15
CA GLY A 77 0.09 -0.15 -15.66
C GLY A 77 1.11 -0.24 -14.52
N ALA A 78 1.45 -1.46 -14.09
CA ALA A 78 2.55 -1.74 -13.17
C ALA A 78 3.15 -3.12 -13.51
N ASN A 79 4.47 -3.26 -13.32
CA ASN A 79 5.16 -4.53 -13.46
C ASN A 79 4.97 -5.39 -12.19
N PRO A 80 4.38 -6.59 -12.29
CA PRO A 80 4.18 -7.47 -11.14
C PRO A 80 5.49 -8.07 -10.60
N ARG A 81 6.54 -8.16 -11.43
CA ARG A 81 7.85 -8.73 -11.08
C ARG A 81 8.97 -7.74 -11.38
N PRO A 82 9.01 -6.61 -10.67
CA PRO A 82 9.95 -5.55 -10.99
C PRO A 82 11.38 -5.88 -10.57
N GLN A 83 12.33 -5.43 -11.38
CA GLN A 83 13.76 -5.46 -11.09
C GLN A 83 14.26 -4.05 -10.80
N VAL A 84 14.03 -3.59 -9.57
CA VAL A 84 14.53 -2.30 -9.10
C VAL A 84 16.05 -2.36 -8.98
N ARG A 85 16.75 -1.41 -9.60
CA ARG A 85 18.22 -1.37 -9.60
C ARG A 85 18.77 0.05 -9.48
N VAL A 86 19.96 0.16 -8.91
CA VAL A 86 20.75 1.40 -8.95
C VAL A 86 21.28 1.59 -10.36
N VAL A 87 21.07 2.77 -10.93
CA VAL A 87 21.56 3.10 -12.28
C VAL A 87 23.04 3.49 -12.24
N ARG A 88 23.45 4.22 -11.20
CA ARG A 88 24.83 4.63 -10.96
C ARG A 88 25.05 5.02 -9.50
N GLU A 89 26.23 4.74 -8.98
CA GLU A 89 26.64 5.14 -7.64
C GLU A 89 27.36 6.49 -7.71
N THR A 90 26.61 7.57 -7.43
CA THR A 90 27.17 8.93 -7.31
C THR A 90 26.67 9.57 -6.02
N ALA A 91 27.04 10.83 -5.75
CA ALA A 91 26.53 11.57 -4.59
C ALA A 91 24.98 11.60 -4.52
N ALA A 92 24.32 11.59 -5.68
CA ALA A 92 22.91 11.23 -5.80
C ALA A 92 22.82 9.81 -6.41
N VAL A 93 22.06 8.90 -5.79
CA VAL A 93 21.93 7.53 -6.28
C VAL A 93 20.58 7.38 -6.98
N PRO A 94 20.49 7.50 -8.32
CA PRO A 94 19.27 7.22 -9.06
C PRO A 94 18.96 5.71 -9.08
N LEU A 95 17.68 5.37 -8.90
CA LEU A 95 17.16 4.01 -9.06
C LEU A 95 16.22 3.95 -10.27
N GLU A 96 16.33 2.88 -11.05
CA GLU A 96 15.37 2.51 -12.08
C GLU A 96 14.32 1.60 -11.46
N GLY A 97 13.05 2.00 -11.54
CA GLY A 97 11.95 1.34 -10.85
C GLY A 97 11.29 0.20 -11.61
N ASP A 98 11.61 0.01 -12.90
CA ASP A 98 11.09 -1.07 -13.75
C ASP A 98 9.55 -1.16 -13.75
N GLY A 99 8.87 0.00 -13.78
CA GLY A 99 7.41 0.09 -13.76
C GLY A 99 6.76 -0.46 -12.49
N SER A 100 7.50 -0.65 -11.40
CA SER A 100 7.00 -1.25 -10.16
C SER A 100 5.90 -0.44 -9.47
N MET A 101 5.21 -1.12 -8.55
CA MET A 101 4.46 -0.44 -7.49
C MET A 101 5.41 0.34 -6.58
N GLY A 102 5.01 1.52 -6.14
CA GLY A 102 5.88 2.47 -5.44
C GLY A 102 6.55 1.91 -4.16
N GLN A 103 5.90 0.96 -3.49
CA GLN A 103 6.43 0.26 -2.32
C GLN A 103 7.74 -0.49 -2.62
N ALA A 104 7.90 -1.03 -3.82
CA ALA A 104 9.11 -1.76 -4.22
C ALA A 104 10.33 -0.82 -4.29
N VAL A 105 10.20 0.31 -5.00
CA VAL A 105 11.26 1.32 -5.08
C VAL A 105 11.55 1.92 -3.71
N ALA A 106 10.50 2.27 -2.94
CA ALA A 106 10.68 2.87 -1.62
C ALA A 106 11.48 1.97 -0.68
N LYS A 107 11.24 0.64 -0.70
CA LYS A 107 12.01 -0.31 0.10
C LYS A 107 13.50 -0.29 -0.25
N GLU A 108 13.83 -0.36 -1.54
CA GLU A 108 15.22 -0.37 -1.98
C GLU A 108 15.93 0.96 -1.67
N VAL A 109 15.23 2.09 -1.83
CA VAL A 109 15.75 3.41 -1.42
C VAL A 109 16.08 3.44 0.07
N MET A 110 15.17 2.98 0.93
CA MET A 110 15.39 2.98 2.38
C MET A 110 16.54 2.05 2.79
N ALA A 111 16.64 0.88 2.15
CA ALA A 111 17.74 -0.06 2.39
C ALA A 111 19.09 0.53 1.99
N LEU A 112 19.16 1.20 0.83
CA LEU A 112 20.37 1.88 0.36
C LEU A 112 20.76 3.05 1.27
N ALA A 113 19.80 3.89 1.67
CA ALA A 113 20.04 5.02 2.56
C ALA A 113 20.64 4.58 3.90
N GLY A 114 20.15 3.46 4.47
CA GLY A 114 20.71 2.87 5.67
C GLY A 114 22.19 2.48 5.51
N LYS A 115 22.56 1.87 4.38
CA LYS A 115 23.95 1.48 4.08
C LYS A 115 24.86 2.70 3.95
N LEU A 116 24.42 3.73 3.23
CA LEU A 116 25.20 4.96 3.03
C LEU A 116 25.40 5.75 4.33
N ARG A 117 24.47 5.65 5.28
CA ARG A 117 24.59 6.28 6.61
C ARG A 117 25.65 5.62 7.48
N CYS A 118 25.83 4.30 7.37
CA CYS A 118 26.78 3.54 8.18
C CYS A 118 28.22 3.54 7.62
N ALA A 119 28.41 3.95 6.37
CA ALA A 119 29.73 4.03 5.72
C ALA A 119 30.43 5.39 5.93
N ARG A 120 29.90 6.24 6.80
CA ARG A 120 30.47 7.51 7.27
C ARG A 120 30.70 7.44 8.76
#